data_AF-A0A7X3G3Q9-F1
#
_entry.id   AF-A0A7X3G3Q9-F1
#
_cell.length_a   1.000
_cell.length_b   1.000
_cell.length_c   1.000
_cell.angle_alpha   90.00
_cell.angle_beta   90.00
_cell.angle_gamma   90.00
#
_symmetry.space_group_name_H-M   'P 1'
#
loop_
_entity.id
_entity.type
_entity.pdbx_description
1 polymer ?
#
loop_
_entity_poly.entity_id
_entity_poly.type
_entity_poly.pdbx_seq_one_letter_code
_entity_poly.pdbx_strand_id
1 'polypeptide(L)'
;MLTLEVDAANPTGSWAGATSLGALQLKDLGSFDNVSLTAAPGGASNWSLSSNELNANGCTGGGHGGTSLCYSGAHVALADDMVFQFTFSGGNVDATSPQLKVTMFGADGNKKVGSLMGEHLVVSAVPEPQTYAMMLGGLGLLGFMARRKRA
;
A
#
# COMPACT_ATOMS: atom_id res chain seq x y z
N MET A 1 -5.79 7.46 5.17
CA MET A 1 -5.50 6.13 4.57
C MET A 1 -4.31 6.26 3.62
N LEU A 2 -3.60 5.18 3.33
CA LEU A 2 -2.61 5.10 2.26
C LEU A 2 -3.06 4.05 1.25
N THR A 3 -2.99 4.37 -0.03
CA THR A 3 -3.27 3.43 -1.12
C THR A 3 -1.98 3.15 -1.86
N LEU A 4 -1.67 1.87 -2.03
CA LEU A 4 -0.61 1.38 -2.90
C LEU A 4 -1.26 0.65 -4.07
N GLU A 5 -0.93 1.11 -5.27
CA GLU A 5 -1.32 0.47 -6.53
C GLU A 5 -0.07 -0.20 -7.12
N VAL A 6 -0.23 -1.43 -7.61
CA VAL A 6 0.86 -2.22 -8.17
C VAL A 6 0.43 -2.77 -9.52
N ASP A 7 1.07 -2.30 -10.58
CA ASP A 7 0.94 -2.86 -11.94
C ASP A 7 1.99 -3.94 -12.15
N ALA A 8 1.55 -5.20 -12.06
CA ALA A 8 2.44 -6.34 -12.06
C ALA A 8 2.15 -7.37 -13.15
N ALA A 9 1.23 -7.15 -14.10
CA ALA A 9 0.90 -8.17 -15.10
C ALA A 9 2.07 -8.48 -16.04
N ASN A 10 3.01 -7.54 -16.20
CA ASN A 10 4.13 -7.65 -17.14
C ASN A 10 5.47 -7.42 -16.41
N PRO A 11 5.89 -8.31 -15.51
CA PRO A 11 7.13 -8.12 -14.76
C PRO A 11 8.34 -8.22 -15.70
N THR A 12 9.35 -7.38 -15.45
CA THR A 12 10.54 -7.29 -16.30
C THR A 12 11.83 -7.45 -15.48
N GLY A 13 12.99 -7.43 -16.15
CA GLY A 13 14.29 -7.50 -15.50
C GLY A 13 14.45 -8.77 -14.66
N SER A 14 14.97 -8.64 -13.44
CA SER A 14 15.16 -9.79 -12.54
C SER A 14 13.85 -10.46 -12.10
N TRP A 15 12.70 -9.83 -12.37
CA TRP A 15 11.38 -10.30 -11.97
C TRP A 15 10.62 -10.94 -13.14
N ALA A 16 11.20 -11.02 -14.34
CA ALA A 16 10.52 -11.52 -15.54
C ALA A 16 9.89 -12.93 -15.42
N GLY A 17 10.36 -13.75 -14.47
CA GLY A 17 9.79 -15.06 -14.18
C GLY A 17 8.71 -15.08 -13.08
N ALA A 18 8.35 -13.92 -12.52
CA ALA A 18 7.36 -13.82 -11.45
C ALA A 18 5.94 -14.01 -11.98
N THR A 19 5.13 -14.74 -11.25
CA THR A 19 3.71 -15.01 -11.54
C THR A 19 2.80 -14.69 -10.37
N SER A 20 3.36 -14.55 -9.16
CA SER A 20 2.58 -14.20 -7.97
C SER A 20 3.37 -13.39 -6.94
N LEU A 21 2.63 -12.63 -6.13
CA LEU A 21 3.11 -11.85 -4.98
C LEU A 21 2.70 -12.57 -3.69
N GLY A 22 3.62 -12.75 -2.74
CA GLY A 22 3.31 -13.38 -1.45
C GLY A 22 3.62 -12.53 -0.22
N ALA A 23 4.41 -11.47 -0.38
CA ALA A 23 4.67 -10.52 0.69
C ALA A 23 5.00 -9.14 0.15
N LEU A 24 4.69 -8.11 0.93
CA LEU A 24 5.12 -6.74 0.71
C LEU A 24 5.50 -6.08 2.02
N GLN A 25 6.34 -5.06 1.92
CA GLN A 25 6.66 -4.17 3.01
C GLN A 25 6.83 -2.74 2.51
N LEU A 26 6.24 -1.80 3.24
CA LEU A 26 6.50 -0.37 3.07
C LEU A 26 7.34 0.11 4.26
N LYS A 27 8.50 0.70 3.98
CA LYS A 27 9.40 1.32 4.96
C LYS A 27 9.34 2.83 4.90
N ASP A 28 9.96 3.44 5.91
CA ASP A 28 10.14 4.87 6.04
C ASP A 28 8.81 5.60 6.12
N LEU A 29 7.86 4.99 6.84
CA LEU A 29 6.49 5.49 7.01
C LEU A 29 6.36 6.48 8.17
N GLY A 30 7.46 7.03 8.68
CA GLY A 30 7.46 7.81 9.93
C GLY A 30 7.15 6.92 11.14
N SER A 31 6.12 7.29 11.91
CA SER A 31 5.65 6.50 13.07
C SER A 31 4.14 6.33 13.09
N PHE A 32 3.66 5.21 13.61
CA PHE A 32 2.25 4.93 13.86
C PHE A 32 2.08 3.96 15.03
N ASP A 33 0.94 4.03 15.72
CA ASP A 33 0.64 3.12 16.83
C ASP A 33 0.04 1.80 16.32
N ASN A 34 -0.79 1.89 15.28
CA ASN A 34 -1.39 0.71 14.65
C ASN A 34 -1.61 0.93 13.14
N VAL A 35 -1.61 -0.17 12.39
CA VAL A 35 -1.95 -0.22 10.98
C VAL A 35 -2.87 -1.41 10.70
N SER A 36 -3.84 -1.21 9.83
CA SER A 36 -4.74 -2.25 9.34
C SER A 36 -4.80 -2.23 7.82
N LEU A 37 -4.85 -3.41 7.21
CA LEU A 37 -5.08 -3.57 5.78
C LEU A 37 -6.59 -3.69 5.55
N THR A 38 -7.16 -2.78 4.75
CA THR A 38 -8.61 -2.70 4.50
C THR A 38 -8.99 -3.19 3.10
N ALA A 39 -8.05 -3.18 2.16
CA ALA A 39 -8.21 -3.78 0.84
C ALA A 39 -6.88 -4.41 0.39
N ALA A 40 -6.97 -5.55 -0.29
CA ALA A 40 -5.82 -6.24 -0.91
C ALA A 40 -6.31 -7.21 -1.98
N PRO A 41 -5.48 -7.57 -2.97
CA PRO A 41 -5.76 -8.68 -3.87
C PRO A 41 -6.00 -9.97 -3.07
N GLY A 42 -7.01 -10.74 -3.48
CA GLY A 42 -7.43 -11.93 -2.76
C GLY A 42 -8.15 -11.67 -1.43
N GLY A 43 -8.33 -10.41 -1.00
CA GLY A 43 -9.04 -10.04 0.23
C GLY A 43 -8.11 -9.77 1.42
N ALA A 44 -8.36 -8.67 2.14
CA ALA A 44 -7.48 -8.19 3.20
C ALA A 44 -7.28 -9.19 4.36
N SER A 45 -8.27 -10.03 4.66
CA SER A 45 -8.17 -11.08 5.70
C SER A 45 -7.19 -12.20 5.36
N ASN A 46 -6.79 -12.34 4.10
CA ASN A 46 -5.81 -13.34 3.66
C ASN A 46 -4.37 -12.87 3.82
N TRP A 47 -4.18 -11.64 4.31
CA TRP A 47 -2.89 -11.02 4.58
C TRP A 47 -2.75 -10.79 6.08
N SER A 48 -1.61 -11.18 6.62
CA SER A 48 -1.27 -11.01 8.03
C SER A 48 -0.15 -9.99 8.19
N LEU A 49 -0.36 -9.03 9.09
CA LEU A 49 0.69 -8.12 9.55
C LEU A 49 1.70 -8.89 10.41
N SER A 50 2.98 -8.75 10.09
CA SER A 50 4.08 -9.19 10.93
C SER A 50 4.65 -8.01 11.72
N SER A 51 5.22 -8.26 12.90
CA SER A 51 6.05 -7.29 13.63
C SER A 51 7.47 -7.16 13.09
N ASN A 52 7.82 -7.99 12.11
CA ASN A 52 9.17 -8.15 11.59
C ASN A 52 9.25 -7.71 10.13
N GLU A 53 10.43 -7.27 9.72
CA GLU A 53 10.69 -6.82 8.36
C GLU A 53 10.81 -7.97 7.35
N LEU A 54 10.65 -7.66 6.07
CA LEU A 54 10.86 -8.52 4.94
C LEU A 54 12.36 -8.75 4.73
N ASN A 55 12.75 -10.02 4.73
CA ASN A 55 14.07 -10.50 4.34
C ASN A 55 13.93 -11.64 3.32
N ALA A 56 15.03 -12.32 3.00
CA ALA A 56 15.04 -13.45 2.06
C ALA A 56 14.14 -14.62 2.47
N ASN A 57 13.71 -14.70 3.72
CA ASN A 57 12.86 -15.75 4.28
C ASN A 57 11.40 -15.31 4.52
N GLY A 58 11.02 -14.10 4.12
CA GLY A 58 9.68 -13.53 4.35
C GLY A 58 9.69 -12.46 5.45
N CYS A 59 8.53 -12.15 6.04
CA CYS A 59 8.39 -11.16 7.11
C CYS A 59 8.95 -11.67 8.46
N THR A 60 10.25 -12.01 8.48
CA THR A 60 10.98 -12.63 9.60
C THR A 60 12.32 -11.94 9.89
N GLY A 61 12.54 -10.76 9.34
CA GLY A 61 13.69 -9.91 9.59
C GLY A 61 13.68 -9.28 10.98
N GLY A 62 14.49 -8.23 11.17
CA GLY A 62 14.47 -7.44 12.40
C GLY A 62 13.09 -6.83 12.67
N GLY A 63 12.79 -6.49 13.92
CA GLY A 63 11.53 -5.83 14.28
C GLY A 63 11.47 -4.41 13.71
N HIS A 64 10.30 -3.98 13.23
CA HIS A 64 10.15 -2.65 12.62
C HIS A 64 9.61 -1.56 13.55
N GLY A 65 9.14 -1.90 14.75
CA GLY A 65 8.81 -0.92 15.80
C GLY A 65 7.82 0.20 15.41
N GLY A 66 6.86 -0.07 14.52
CA GLY A 66 5.86 0.92 14.09
C GLY A 66 6.35 1.98 13.10
N THR A 67 7.48 1.76 12.42
CA THR A 67 8.01 2.66 11.37
C THR A 67 7.93 2.09 9.96
N SER A 68 7.61 0.81 9.85
CA SER A 68 7.33 0.10 8.60
C SER A 68 6.25 -0.94 8.82
N LEU A 69 5.74 -1.53 7.75
CA LEU A 69 4.76 -2.63 7.80
C LEU A 69 5.25 -3.77 6.92
N CYS A 70 5.00 -5.01 7.34
CA CYS A 70 5.22 -6.19 6.49
C CYS A 70 3.96 -7.05 6.50
N TYR A 71 3.33 -7.18 5.34
CA TYR A 71 2.16 -8.03 5.15
C TYR A 71 2.55 -9.22 4.27
N SER A 72 2.10 -10.41 4.67
CA SER A 72 2.28 -11.64 3.90
C SER A 72 1.05 -12.53 3.98
N GLY A 73 0.86 -13.40 2.99
CA GLY A 73 -0.32 -14.24 2.89
C GLY A 73 -0.16 -15.34 1.86
N ALA A 74 -1.28 -15.98 1.51
CA ALA A 74 -1.31 -16.86 0.34
C ALA A 74 -0.92 -16.08 -0.93
N HIS A 75 -0.23 -16.73 -1.85
CA HIS A 75 0.28 -16.06 -3.05
C HIS A 75 -0.88 -15.62 -3.94
N VAL A 76 -0.87 -14.36 -4.36
CA VAL A 76 -1.86 -13.79 -5.28
C VAL A 76 -1.24 -13.69 -6.67
N ALA A 77 -1.99 -14.06 -7.70
CA ALA A 77 -1.54 -13.93 -9.08
C ALA A 77 -1.25 -12.45 -9.41
N LEU A 78 -0.16 -12.21 -10.14
CA LEU A 78 0.14 -10.86 -10.60
C LEU A 78 -0.89 -10.40 -11.62
N ALA A 79 -1.33 -9.16 -11.47
CA ALA A 79 -2.26 -8.49 -12.36
C ALA A 79 -1.89 -6.99 -12.40
N ASP A 80 -2.52 -6.26 -13.32
CA ASP A 80 -2.51 -4.80 -13.29
C ASP A 80 -3.55 -4.31 -12.27
N ASP A 81 -3.41 -3.05 -11.82
CA ASP A 81 -4.33 -2.40 -10.88
C ASP A 81 -4.50 -3.15 -9.54
N MET A 82 -3.44 -3.81 -9.03
CA MET A 82 -3.52 -4.45 -7.72
C MET A 82 -3.50 -3.40 -6.60
N VAL A 83 -4.60 -3.27 -5.88
CA VAL A 83 -4.76 -2.25 -4.84
C VAL A 83 -4.60 -2.81 -3.42
N PHE A 84 -3.71 -2.19 -2.65
CA PHE A 84 -3.57 -2.36 -1.20
C PHE A 84 -3.95 -1.06 -0.49
N GLN A 85 -4.85 -1.13 0.49
CA GLN A 85 -5.25 0.03 1.29
C GLN A 85 -4.90 -0.17 2.76
N PHE A 86 -4.19 0.80 3.32
CA PHE A 86 -3.73 0.79 4.71
C PHE A 86 -4.37 1.93 5.49
N THR A 87 -4.99 1.59 6.62
CA THR A 87 -5.50 2.55 7.58
C THR A 87 -4.62 2.57 8.81
N PHE A 88 -4.04 3.73 9.10
CA PHE A 88 -3.16 3.96 10.25
C PHE A 88 -3.92 4.68 11.36
N SER A 89 -3.48 4.48 12.59
CA SER A 89 -3.92 5.27 13.75
C SER A 89 -2.74 5.61 14.65
N GLY A 90 -2.75 6.83 15.19
CA GLY A 90 -1.67 7.33 16.04
C GLY A 90 -0.39 7.65 15.26
N GLY A 91 0.57 8.27 15.95
CA GLY A 91 1.86 8.67 15.38
C GLY A 91 1.79 9.74 14.27
N ASN A 92 2.91 9.90 13.56
CA ASN A 92 3.07 10.79 12.40
C ASN A 92 3.46 9.95 11.18
N VAL A 93 2.46 9.53 10.41
CA VAL A 93 2.68 8.74 9.19
C VAL A 93 3.27 9.63 8.10
N ASP A 94 4.42 9.23 7.55
CA ASP A 94 5.08 9.89 6.42
C ASP A 94 5.02 8.98 5.19
N ALA A 95 4.19 9.34 4.20
CA ALA A 95 4.07 8.60 2.95
C ALA A 95 4.71 9.35 1.77
N THR A 96 5.59 10.32 2.01
CA THR A 96 6.20 11.13 0.94
C THR A 96 7.17 10.35 0.07
N SER A 97 7.87 9.38 0.66
CA SER A 97 8.93 8.64 -0.02
C SER A 97 9.13 7.23 0.57
N PRO A 98 8.08 6.41 0.70
CA PRO A 98 8.20 5.09 1.30
C PRO A 98 9.01 4.15 0.39
N GLN A 99 9.80 3.26 0.97
CA GLN A 99 10.46 2.19 0.20
C GLN A 99 9.56 0.95 0.16
N LEU A 100 9.32 0.42 -1.04
CA LEU A 100 8.63 -0.85 -1.22
C LEU A 100 9.64 -2.00 -1.31
N LYS A 101 9.41 -3.03 -0.51
CA LYS A 101 9.99 -4.35 -0.67
C LYS A 101 8.90 -5.34 -0.98
N VAL A 102 9.17 -6.34 -1.81
CA VAL A 102 8.21 -7.42 -2.08
C VAL A 102 8.89 -8.77 -2.16
N THR A 103 8.10 -9.82 -2.05
CA THR A 103 8.51 -11.17 -2.41
C THR A 103 7.59 -11.68 -3.51
N MET A 104 8.20 -11.95 -4.65
CA MET A 104 7.56 -12.53 -5.82
C MET A 104 7.95 -14.00 -5.99
N PHE A 105 7.05 -14.79 -6.55
CA PHE A 105 7.23 -16.22 -6.81
C PHE A 105 6.98 -16.54 -8.27
N GLY A 106 7.70 -17.53 -8.78
CA GLY A 106 7.53 -18.02 -10.15
C GLY A 106 6.40 -19.04 -10.29
N ALA A 107 6.24 -19.58 -11.49
CA ALA A 107 5.19 -20.53 -11.84
C ALA A 107 5.20 -21.84 -11.02
N ASP A 108 6.34 -22.19 -10.43
CA ASP A 108 6.49 -23.33 -9.51
C ASP A 108 5.93 -23.06 -8.10
N GLY A 109 5.45 -21.84 -7.83
CA GLY A 109 4.77 -21.43 -6.61
C GLY A 109 5.67 -21.26 -5.39
N ASN A 110 6.79 -21.99 -5.31
CA ASN A 110 7.65 -22.04 -4.13
C ASN A 110 9.00 -21.34 -4.33
N LYS A 111 9.41 -21.07 -5.58
CA LYS A 111 10.69 -20.42 -5.85
C LYS A 111 10.50 -18.92 -5.92
N LYS A 112 11.24 -18.22 -5.07
CA LYS A 112 11.33 -16.76 -5.07
C LYS A 112 12.06 -16.29 -6.34
N VAL A 113 11.54 -15.22 -6.94
CA VAL A 113 12.10 -14.60 -8.15
C VAL A 113 12.33 -13.12 -7.87
N GLY A 114 13.39 -12.57 -8.45
CA GLY A 114 13.69 -11.14 -8.37
C GLY A 114 14.44 -10.67 -7.13
N SER A 115 14.83 -9.41 -7.16
CA SER A 115 15.35 -8.67 -6.00
C SER A 115 14.22 -8.36 -5.00
N LEU A 116 14.52 -8.39 -3.70
CA LEU A 116 13.59 -7.96 -2.65
C LEU A 116 13.35 -6.44 -2.64
N MET A 117 14.27 -5.67 -3.21
CA MET A 117 14.17 -4.21 -3.29
C MET A 117 13.36 -3.86 -4.53
N GLY A 118 12.17 -3.31 -4.33
CA GLY A 118 11.47 -2.58 -5.38
C GLY A 118 12.20 -1.25 -5.61
N GLU A 119 12.19 -0.80 -6.85
CA GLU A 119 12.54 0.57 -7.24
C GLU A 119 11.86 1.57 -6.28
N HIS A 120 12.46 2.74 -6.06
CA HIS A 120 11.82 3.79 -5.27
C HIS A 120 10.45 4.12 -5.88
N LEU A 121 9.36 3.62 -5.28
CA LEU A 121 8.03 3.86 -5.81
C LEU A 121 7.70 5.34 -5.66
N VAL A 122 7.34 5.97 -6.77
CA VAL A 122 6.55 7.19 -6.75
C VAL A 122 5.15 6.77 -6.32
N VAL A 123 4.94 6.58 -5.02
CA VAL A 123 3.61 6.35 -4.45
C VAL A 123 2.83 7.63 -4.69
N SER A 124 1.89 7.60 -5.64
CA SER A 124 0.87 8.65 -5.70
C SER A 124 -0.05 8.42 -4.51
N ALA A 125 0.26 9.06 -3.38
CA ALA A 125 -0.65 9.11 -2.25
C ALA A 125 -1.87 9.89 -2.72
N VAL A 126 -2.86 9.20 -3.30
CA VAL A 126 -4.12 9.81 -3.73
C VAL A 126 -4.80 10.38 -2.49
N PRO A 127 -4.88 11.72 -2.34
CA PRO A 127 -5.59 12.30 -1.22
C PRO A 127 -7.06 11.92 -1.39
N GLU A 128 -7.62 11.27 -0.38
CA GLU A 128 -8.99 10.76 -0.40
C GLU A 128 -10.02 11.81 -0.87
N PRO A 129 -11.13 11.40 -1.52
CA PRO A 129 -12.16 12.28 -2.12
C PRO A 129 -12.86 13.25 -1.16
N GLN A 130 -12.52 13.24 0.12
CA GLN A 130 -13.00 14.18 1.13
C GLN A 130 -12.63 15.64 0.77
N THR A 131 -11.49 15.88 0.10
CA THR A 131 -11.13 17.23 -0.38
C THR A 131 -12.14 17.74 -1.42
N TYR A 132 -12.60 16.89 -2.33
CA TYR A 132 -13.61 17.28 -3.32
C TYR A 132 -14.99 17.49 -2.69
N ALA A 133 -15.37 16.68 -1.71
CA ALA A 133 -16.61 16.86 -0.96
C ALA A 133 -16.61 18.16 -0.14
N MET A 134 -15.48 18.52 0.47
CA MET A 134 -15.33 19.77 1.22
C MET A 134 -15.27 21.00 0.29
N MET A 135 -14.64 20.87 -0.89
CA MET A 135 -14.65 21.93 -1.91
C MET A 135 -16.06 22.16 -2.47
N LEU A 136 -16.79 21.09 -2.83
CA LEU A 136 -18.18 21.18 -3.29
C LEU A 136 -19.12 21.64 -2.18
N GLY A 137 -18.94 21.17 -0.95
CA GLY A 137 -19.69 21.63 0.23
C GLY A 137 -19.47 23.12 0.50
N GLY A 138 -18.22 23.60 0.40
CA GLY A 138 -17.87 25.02 0.51
C GLY A 138 -18.52 25.87 -0.58
N LEU A 139 -18.48 25.42 -1.84
CA LEU A 139 -19.11 26.12 -2.96
C LEU A 139 -20.65 26.13 -2.86
N GLY A 140 -21.26 25.03 -2.39
CA GLY A 140 -22.70 24.94 -2.16
C GLY A 140 -23.20 25.94 -1.10
N LEU A 141 -22.47 26.07 0.01
CA LEU A 141 -22.75 27.05 1.06
C LEU A 141 -22.66 28.50 0.56
N LEU A 142 -21.63 28.83 -0.22
CA LEU A 142 -21.45 30.17 -0.79
C LEU A 142 -22.56 30.52 -1.79
N GLY A 143 -22.95 29.57 -2.65
CA GLY A 143 -24.08 29.73 -3.57
C GLY A 143 -25.41 29.98 -2.85
N PHE A 144 -25.67 29.26 -1.75
CA PHE A 144 -26.86 29.45 -0.93
C PHE A 144 -26.87 30.81 -0.22
N MET A 145 -25.74 31.25 0.34
CA MET A 145 -25.62 32.57 0.98
C MET A 145 -25.79 33.72 -0.02
N ALA A 146 -25.27 33.60 -1.23
CA ALA A 146 -25.43 34.59 -2.29
C ALA A 146 -26.90 34.70 -2.75
N ARG A 147 -27.63 33.57 -2.82
CA ARG A 147 -29.06 33.56 -3.14
C ARG A 147 -29.89 34.27 -2.06
N ARG A 148 -29.57 34.07 -0.78
CA ARG A 148 -30.27 34.73 0.34
C ARG A 148 -30.08 36.25 0.36
N LYS A 149 -28.95 36.77 -0.14
CA LYS A 149 -28.71 38.22 -0.23
C LYS A 149 -29.42 38.90 -1.42
N ARG A 150 -29.90 38.13 -2.39
CA ARG A 150 -30.63 38.64 -3.57
C ARG A 150 -32.15 38.51 -3.44
N ALA A 151 -32.64 37.92 -2.34
CA ALA A 151 -34.06 37.87 -1.97
C ALA A 151 -34.36 38.93 -0.90
#